data_AF-A0A528TGT3-F1
#
_entry.id   AF-A0A528TGT3-F1
#
_cell.length_a   1.000
_cell.length_b   1.000
_cell.length_c   1.000
_cell.angle_alpha   90.00
_cell.angle_beta   90.00
_cell.angle_gamma   90.00
#
_symmetry.space_group_name_H-M   'P 1'
#
loop_
_entity.id
_entity.type
_entity.pdbx_description
1 polymer ?
#
loop_
_entity_poly.entity_id
_entity_poly.type
_entity_poly.pdbx_seq_one_letter_code
_entity_poly.pdbx_strand_id
1 'polypeptide(L)'
;PVMLALSFATLPPSFAAVGSGAWIGLGYVSLFSMLIGFVFWYRGLAQGGIAAVGQLQLLQPFFGLALAASLLHEQVSPLMVVVTLGVVA
;
A
#
# COMPACT_ATOMS: atom_id res chain seq x y z
N PRO A 1 -18.35 -3.14 -6.23
CA PRO A 1 -19.65 -3.87 -6.28
C PRO A 1 -19.58 -5.29 -5.70
N VAL A 2 -18.71 -6.16 -6.22
CA VAL A 2 -18.56 -7.55 -5.72
C VAL A 2 -18.14 -7.58 -4.25
N MET A 3 -17.15 -6.79 -3.85
CA MET A 3 -16.71 -6.71 -2.45
C MET A 3 -17.81 -6.23 -1.50
N LEU A 4 -18.69 -5.33 -1.94
CA LEU A 4 -19.81 -4.87 -1.13
C LEU A 4 -20.80 -6.03 -0.89
N ALA A 5 -21.14 -6.78 -1.94
CA ALA A 5 -22.01 -7.95 -1.82
C ALA A 5 -21.40 -9.04 -0.93
N LEU A 6 -20.11 -9.32 -1.10
CA LEU A 6 -19.38 -10.28 -0.25
C LEU A 6 -19.36 -9.81 1.21
N SER A 7 -19.17 -8.52 1.49
CA SER A 7 -19.18 -8.00 2.85
C SER A 7 -20.51 -8.24 3.57
N PHE A 8 -21.63 -8.19 2.87
CA PHE A 8 -22.94 -8.54 3.44
C PHE A 8 -23.11 -10.05 3.57
N ALA A 9 -22.68 -10.82 2.56
CA ALA A 9 -22.78 -12.28 2.57
C ALA A 9 -21.91 -12.95 3.65
N THR A 10 -20.78 -12.33 4.02
CA THR A 10 -19.86 -12.82 5.06
C THR A 10 -19.92 -11.99 6.34
N LEU A 11 -21.00 -11.23 6.56
CA LEU A 11 -21.17 -10.43 7.77
C LEU A 11 -21.21 -11.37 8.99
N PRO A 12 -20.34 -11.19 9.99
CA PRO A 12 -20.39 -12.03 11.17
C PRO A 12 -21.67 -11.73 11.98
N PRO A 13 -22.26 -12.72 12.66
CA PRO A 13 -23.44 -12.52 13.49
C PRO A 13 -23.20 -11.59 14.69
N SER A 14 -21.93 -11.38 15.07
CA SER A 14 -21.55 -10.34 16.04
C SER A 14 -20.11 -9.87 15.80
N PHE A 15 -19.80 -8.65 16.26
CA PHE A 15 -18.45 -8.10 16.24
C PHE A 15 -17.68 -8.33 17.56
N ALA A 16 -18.24 -9.08 18.51
CA ALA A 16 -17.62 -9.30 19.82
C ALA A 16 -16.24 -9.98 19.74
N ALA A 17 -16.02 -10.79 18.71
CA ALA A 17 -14.74 -11.45 18.45
C ALA A 17 -13.72 -10.57 17.70
N VAL A 18 -14.09 -9.35 17.27
CA VAL A 18 -13.17 -8.45 16.58
C VAL A 18 -12.26 -7.78 17.61
N GLY A 19 -11.01 -8.24 17.66
CA GLY A 19 -10.01 -7.70 18.57
C GLY A 19 -9.74 -6.22 18.34
N SER A 20 -9.31 -5.52 19.39
CA SER A 20 -8.96 -4.09 19.34
C SER A 20 -7.91 -3.77 18.28
N GLY A 21 -6.95 -4.67 18.04
CA GLY A 21 -5.93 -4.52 17.00
C GLY A 21 -6.53 -4.41 15.59
N ALA A 22 -7.63 -5.11 15.29
CA ALA A 22 -8.29 -5.02 14.00
C ALA A 22 -8.96 -3.65 13.79
N TRP A 23 -9.59 -3.11 14.83
CA TRP A 23 -10.18 -1.76 14.79
C TRP A 23 -9.12 -0.66 14.65
N ILE A 24 -8.02 -0.78 15.41
CA ILE A 24 -6.88 0.14 15.31
C ILE A 24 -6.27 0.07 13.92
N GLY A 25 -6.06 -1.15 13.39
CA GLY A 25 -5.54 -1.37 12.04
C GLY A 25 -6.44 -0.76 10.97
N LEU A 26 -7.76 -0.94 11.08
CA LEU A 26 -8.74 -0.32 10.19
C LEU A 26 -8.66 1.21 10.23
N GLY A 27 -8.62 1.79 11.43
CA GLY A 27 -8.46 3.24 11.62
C GLY A 27 -7.14 3.75 11.01
N TYR A 28 -6.04 3.04 11.25
CA TYR A 28 -4.73 3.41 10.73
C TYR A 28 -4.69 3.37 9.20
N VAL A 29 -5.10 2.25 8.58
CA VAL A 29 -5.07 2.08 7.12
C VAL A 29 -6.01 3.07 6.43
N SER A 30 -7.23 3.27 6.95
CA SER A 30 -8.19 4.19 6.34
C SER A 30 -7.77 5.66 6.45
N LEU A 31 -7.27 6.10 7.60
CA LEU A 31 -6.89 7.50 7.81
C LEU A 31 -5.53 7.82 7.24
N PHE A 32 -4.48 7.07 7.57
CA PHE A 32 -3.12 7.45 7.19
C PHE A 32 -2.78 6.96 5.78
N SER A 33 -2.96 5.67 5.51
CA SER A 33 -2.54 5.06 4.25
C SER A 33 -3.45 5.45 3.08
N MET A 34 -4.76 5.54 3.33
CA MET A 34 -5.73 5.91 2.30
C MET A 34 -5.99 7.42 2.30
N LEU A 35 -6.59 8.01 3.34
CA LEU A 35 -7.06 9.40 3.28
C LEU A 35 -5.95 10.47 3.29
N ILE A 36 -5.13 10.52 4.34
CA ILE A 36 -4.13 11.57 4.56
C ILE A 36 -3.03 11.50 3.49
N GLY A 37 -2.61 10.29 3.11
CA GLY A 37 -1.66 10.08 2.00
C GLY A 37 -2.07 10.79 0.71
N PHE A 38 -3.38 10.82 0.38
CA PHE A 38 -3.85 11.52 -0.81
C PHE A 38 -3.60 13.03 -0.78
N VAL A 39 -3.60 13.68 0.39
CA VAL A 39 -3.32 15.13 0.48
C VAL A 39 -1.90 15.42 -0.02
N PHE A 40 -0.92 14.65 0.43
CA PHE A 40 0.46 14.77 -0.02
C PHE A 40 0.62 14.37 -1.48
N TRP A 41 -0.08 13.31 -1.91
CA TRP A 41 -0.07 12.84 -3.28
C TRP A 41 -0.56 13.91 -4.26
N TYR A 42 -1.75 14.47 -4.02
CA TYR A 42 -2.31 15.52 -4.88
C TYR A 42 -1.46 16.78 -4.88
N ARG A 43 -0.87 17.16 -3.74
CA ARG A 43 0.09 18.27 -3.69
C ARG A 43 1.34 17.98 -4.51
N GLY A 44 1.90 16.78 -4.41
CA GLY A 44 3.04 16.35 -5.22
C GLY A 44 2.71 16.39 -6.71
N LEU A 45 1.55 15.89 -7.11
CA LEU A 45 1.06 15.99 -8.50
C LEU A 45 0.91 17.44 -8.97
N ALA A 46 0.37 18.31 -8.13
CA ALA A 46 0.20 19.72 -8.46
C ALA A 46 1.54 20.47 -8.61
N GLN A 47 2.56 20.07 -7.86
CA GLN A 47 3.89 20.69 -7.88
C GLN A 47 4.80 20.13 -8.98
N GLY A 48 4.87 18.81 -9.12
CA GLY A 48 5.78 18.12 -10.03
C GLY A 48 5.16 17.73 -11.37
N GLY A 49 3.83 17.82 -11.50
CA GLY A 49 3.11 17.34 -12.67
C GLY A 49 2.99 15.80 -12.71
N ILE A 50 1.96 15.31 -13.40
CA ILE A 50 1.61 13.89 -13.40
C ILE A 50 2.74 13.03 -14.00
N ALA A 51 3.37 13.49 -15.08
CA ALA A 51 4.41 12.73 -15.77
C ALA A 51 5.65 12.49 -14.89
N ALA A 52 6.18 13.53 -14.25
CA ALA A 52 7.39 13.41 -13.43
C ALA A 52 7.13 12.61 -12.15
N VAL A 53 5.99 12.85 -11.49
CA VAL A 53 5.62 12.09 -10.28
C VAL A 53 5.31 10.62 -10.62
N GLY A 54 4.76 10.35 -11.81
CA GLY A 54 4.61 8.99 -12.34
C GLY A 54 5.94 8.26 -12.47
N GLN A 55 6.97 8.94 -13.00
CA GLN A 55 8.33 8.37 -13.08
C GLN A 55 8.93 8.12 -11.69
N LEU A 56 8.72 9.02 -10.73
CA LEU A 56 9.15 8.80 -9.34
C LEU A 56 8.50 7.57 -8.70
N GLN A 57 7.23 7.27 -9.01
CA GLN A 57 6.57 6.06 -8.50
C GLN A 57 7.17 4.77 -9.03
N LEU A 58 7.87 4.77 -10.17
CA LEU A 58 8.58 3.58 -10.66
C LEU A 58 9.70 3.13 -9.70
N LEU A 59 10.11 4.00 -8.77
CA LEU A 59 11.05 3.66 -7.70
C LEU A 59 10.40 2.90 -6.54
N GLN A 60 9.06 2.95 -6.40
CA GLN A 60 8.34 2.34 -5.28
C GLN A 60 8.62 0.85 -5.08
N PRO A 61 8.68 0.00 -6.13
CA PRO A 61 9.02 -1.42 -5.97
C PRO A 61 10.41 -1.63 -5.35
N PHE A 62 11.39 -0.81 -5.71
CA PHE A 62 12.75 -0.90 -5.16
C PHE A 62 12.77 -0.53 -3.69
N PHE A 63 12.07 0.54 -3.30
CA PHE A 63 11.92 0.89 -1.89
C PHE A 63 11.15 -0.20 -1.12
N GLY A 64 10.16 -0.84 -1.74
CA GLY A 64 9.47 -2.00 -1.17
C GLY A 64 10.43 -3.14 -0.84
N LEU A 65 11.27 -3.54 -1.80
CA LEU A 65 12.30 -4.58 -1.57
C LEU A 65 13.31 -4.15 -0.50
N ALA A 66 13.80 -2.92 -0.54
CA ALA A 66 14.76 -2.41 0.44
C ALA A 66 14.17 -2.40 1.86
N LEU A 67 12.91 -1.98 2.01
CA LEU A 67 12.21 -1.99 3.29
C LEU A 67 11.93 -3.42 3.78
N ALA A 68 11.52 -4.34 2.89
CA ALA A 68 11.35 -5.74 3.25
C ALA A 68 12.65 -6.36 3.79
N ALA A 69 13.77 -6.12 3.13
CA ALA A 69 15.07 -6.63 3.59
C ALA A 69 15.55 -5.98 4.89
N SER A 70 15.38 -4.66 5.03
CA SER A 70 15.96 -3.90 6.16
C SER A 70 15.09 -3.90 7.42
N LEU A 71 13.77 -3.78 7.26
CA LEU A 71 12.81 -3.64 8.35
C LEU A 71 12.19 -4.98 8.75
N LEU A 72 11.86 -5.83 7.77
CA LEU A 72 11.22 -7.13 8.01
C LEU A 72 12.22 -8.29 7.99
N HIS A 73 13.49 -8.02 7.64
CA HIS A 73 14.56 -9.02 7.50
C HIS A 73 14.22 -10.13 6.50
N GLU A 74 13.41 -9.82 5.48
CA GLU A 74 13.06 -10.75 4.42
C GLU A 74 14.21 -10.95 3.44
N GLN A 75 14.33 -12.17 2.90
CA GLN A 75 15.35 -12.48 1.89
C GLN A 75 14.95 -11.92 0.53
N VAL A 76 15.61 -10.84 0.11
CA VAL A 76 15.46 -10.29 -1.25
C VAL A 76 16.49 -10.96 -2.15
N SER A 77 16.02 -11.78 -3.09
CA SER A 77 16.90 -12.44 -4.04
C SER A 77 17.35 -11.47 -5.15
N PRO A 78 18.54 -11.68 -5.74
CA PRO A 78 18.98 -10.88 -6.89
C PRO A 78 17.99 -10.92 -8.06
N LEU A 79 17.26 -12.04 -8.22
CA LEU A 79 16.26 -12.19 -9.28
C LEU A 79 15.07 -11.23 -9.09
N MET A 80 14.63 -10.98 -7.84
CA MET A 80 13.56 -10.01 -7.56
C MET A 80 13.94 -8.61 -8.04
N VAL A 81 15.20 -8.21 -7.82
CA VAL A 81 15.72 -6.91 -8.26
C VAL A 81 15.81 -6.84 -9.79
N VAL A 82 16.32 -7.89 -10.44
CA VAL A 82 16.43 -7.95 -11.91
C VAL A 82 15.06 -7.89 -12.58
N VAL A 83 14.07 -8.64 -12.08
CA VAL A 83 12.69 -8.60 -12.60
C VAL A 83 12.08 -7.22 -12.39
N THR A 84 12.29 -6.61 -11.22
CA THR A 84 11.80 -5.26 -10.94
C THR A 84 12.41 -4.23 -11.90
N LEU A 85 13.71 -4.32 -12.17
CA LEU A 85 14.37 -3.49 -13.20
C LEU A 85 13.77 -3.72 -14.58
N GLY A 86 13.54 -4.98 -14.97
CA GLY A 86 12.98 -5.32 -16.29
C GLY A 86 11.54 -4.86 -16.50
N VAL A 87 10.74 -4.70 -15.44
CA VAL A 87 9.37 -4.14 -15.53
C VAL A 87 9.39 -2.60 -15.62
N VAL A 88 10.39 -1.96 -15.03
CA VAL A 88 10.51 -0.49 -14.98
C VAL A 88 11.23 0.10 -16.19
N ALA A 89 12.17 -0.63 -16.78
CA ALA A 89 12.95 -0.23 -17.96
C ALA A 89 12.14 -0.32 -19.26
#